data_AF-A0ABD5RXY8-F1
#
_entry.id   AF-A0ABD5RXY8-F1
#
_cell.length_a   1.000
_cell.length_b   1.000
_cell.length_c   1.000
_cell.angle_alpha   90.00
_cell.angle_beta   90.00
_cell.angle_gamma   90.00
#
_symmetry.space_group_name_H-M   'P 1'
#
loop_
_entity.id
_entity.type
_entity.pdbx_description
1 polymer ?
#
loop_
_entity_poly.entity_id
_entity_poly.type
_entity_poly.pdbx_seq_one_letter_code
_entity_poly.pdbx_strand_id
1 'polypeptide(L)' 'MIYADENVWMPVVEGLRRRGWDVTSAREEDMLRESDEAHFEYARKND' A
#
# COMPACT_ATOMS: atom_id res chain seq x y z
N MET A 1 -5.33 -1.69 8.40
CA MET A 1 -3.88 -1.69 8.02
C MET A 1 -3.69 -0.65 6.93
N ILE A 2 -2.57 0.10 6.84
CA ILE A 2 -2.41 1.09 5.76
C ILE A 2 -1.93 0.37 4.49
N TYR A 3 -2.61 0.59 3.37
CA TYR A 3 -2.17 0.17 2.05
C TYR A 3 -1.56 1.36 1.29
N ALA A 4 -0.35 1.21 0.77
CA ALA A 4 0.32 2.18 -0.07
C ALA A 4 0.27 1.75 -1.55
N ASP A 5 -0.38 2.56 -2.40
CA ASP A 5 -0.43 2.29 -3.83
C ASP A 5 0.94 2.43 -4.52
N GLU A 6 1.04 2.02 -5.78
CA GLU A 6 2.31 1.95 -6.52
C GLU A 6 2.99 3.32 -6.75
N ASN A 7 2.24 4.42 -6.65
CA ASN A 7 2.76 5.78 -6.79
C ASN A 7 3.30 6.34 -5.46
N VAL A 8 3.07 5.67 -4.34
CA VAL A 8 3.63 6.08 -3.05
C VAL A 8 5.13 5.80 -3.04
N TRP A 9 5.91 6.84 -2.78
CA TRP A 9 7.36 6.70 -2.69
C TRP A 9 7.76 5.83 -1.49
N MET A 10 8.52 4.75 -1.72
CA MET A 10 8.88 3.77 -0.69
C MET A 10 9.48 4.35 0.60
N PRO A 11 10.31 5.41 0.58
CA PRO A 11 10.77 6.07 1.82
C PRO A 11 9.65 6.60 2.72
N VAL A 12 8.48 6.93 2.17
CA VAL A 12 7.29 7.26 2.97
C VAL A 12 6.78 6.01 3.69
N VAL A 13 6.63 4.89 2.99
CA VAL A 13 6.24 3.58 3.56
C VAL A 13 7.21 3.17 4.67
N GLU A 14 8.51 3.23 4.41
CA GLU A 14 9.55 2.96 5.39
C GLU A 14 9.48 3.90 6.59
N GLY A 15 9.22 5.19 6.35
CA GLY A 15 9.06 6.19 7.39
C GLY A 15 7.87 5.92 8.31
N LEU A 16 6.74 5.46 7.77
CA LEU A 16 5.55 5.09 8.54
C LEU A 16 5.82 3.83 9.38
N ARG A 17 6.42 2.80 8.77
CA ARG A 17 6.82 1.57 9.48
C ARG A 17 7.74 1.86 10.67
N ARG A 18 8.75 2.72 10.50
CA ARG A 18 9.65 3.15 11.58
C ARG A 18 8.94 3.86 12.75
N ARG A 19 7.73 4.38 12.52
CA ARG A 19 6.89 5.04 13.54
C ARG A 19 5.86 4.10 14.16
N GLY A 20 5.93 2.80 13.85
CA GLY A 20 5.04 1.78 14.41
C GLY A 20 3.71 1.65 13.68
N TRP A 21 3.57 2.22 12.49
CA TRP A 21 2.39 1.99 11.65
C TRP A 21 2.52 0.66 10.93
N ASP A 22 1.43 -0.09 10.90
CA ASP A 22 1.30 -1.28 10.07
C ASP A 22 0.91 -0.86 8.64
N VAL A 23 1.85 -1.01 7.72
CA VAL A 23 1.74 -0.55 6.33
C VAL A 23 2.19 -1.66 5.39
N THR A 24 1.37 -2.02 4.42
CA THR A 24 1.74 -2.84 3.24
C THR A 24 1.73 -1.99 1.97
N SER A 25 2.35 -2.47 0.90
CA SER A 25 2.48 -1.73 -0.36
C SER A 25 2.07 -2.56 -1.58
N ALA A 26 1.66 -1.89 -2.66
CA ALA A 26 1.33 -2.55 -3.92
C ALA A 26 2.45 -3.47 -4.44
N ARG A 27 3.71 -3.17 -4.11
CA ARG A 27 4.88 -3.99 -4.46
C ARG A 27 4.96 -5.31 -3.69
N GLU A 28 4.50 -5.33 -2.44
CA GLU A 28 4.50 -6.54 -1.59
C GLU A 28 3.27 -7.41 -1.85
N GLU A 29 2.17 -6.77 -2.26
CA GLU A 29 0.87 -7.41 -2.46
C GLU A 29 0.61 -7.85 -3.91
N ASP A 30 1.63 -7.81 -4.78
CA ASP A 30 1.54 -8.14 -6.20
C ASP A 30 0.46 -7.33 -6.96
N MET A 31 0.30 -6.06 -6.58
CA MET A 31 -0.70 -5.12 -7.11
C MET A 31 -0.06 -4.04 -8.01
N LEU A 32 1.13 -4.26 -8.54
CA LEU A 32 1.78 -3.30 -9.43
C LEU A 32 1.08 -3.27 -10.79
N ARG A 33 0.87 -2.07 -11.36
CA ARG A 33 0.18 -1.83 -12.64
C ARG A 33 -1.29 -2.25 -12.67
N GLU A 34 -1.87 -2.54 -11.52
CA GLU A 34 -3.30 -2.81 -11.41
C GLU A 34 -4.10 -1.52 -11.62
N SER A 35 -5.39 -1.66 -11.92
CA SER A 35 -6.25 -0.48 -12.08
C SER A 35 -6.49 0.22 -10.74
N ASP A 36 -6.80 1.52 -10.78
CA ASP A 36 -7.24 2.26 -9.59
C ASP A 36 -8.41 1.57 -8.88
N GLU A 37 -9.35 1.00 -9.64
CA GLU A 37 -10.48 0.23 -9.10
C GLU A 37 -10.01 -1.00 -8.31
N ALA A 38 -9.04 -1.74 -8.84
CA ALA A 38 -8.45 -2.89 -8.16
C ALA A 38 -7.68 -2.48 -6.89
N HIS A 39 -6.96 -1.35 -6.91
CA HIS A 39 -6.32 -0.79 -5.72
C HIS A 39 -7.35 -0.42 -4.64
N PHE A 40 -8.46 0.24 -5.02
CA PHE A 40 -9.52 0.58 -4.08
C PHE A 40 -10.22 -0.65 -3.52
N GLU A 41 -10.49 -1.66 -4.36
CA GLU A 41 -11.10 -2.90 -3.92
C GLU A 41 -10.18 -3.67 -2.97
N TYR A 42 -8.88 -3.75 -3.29
CA TYR A 42 -7.87 -4.35 -2.42
C TYR A 42 -7.80 -3.63 -1.07
N ALA A 43 -7.67 -2.30 -1.08
CA ALA A 43 -7.60 -1.50 0.14
C ALA A 43 -8.85 -1.70 1.00
N ARG A 44 -10.05 -1.67 0.40
CA ARG A 44 -11.32 -1.90 1.10
C ARG A 44 -11.46 -3.31 1.68
N LYS A 45 -10.93 -4.33 1.01
CA LYS A 45 -10.95 -5.72 1.52
C LYS A 45 -10.01 -5.93 2.70
N ASN A 46 -8.98 -5.09 2.84
CA ASN A 46 -7.88 -5.25 3.80
C ASN A 46 -7.82 -4.12 4.86
N ASP A 47 -8.83 -3.25 4.91
CA ASP A 47 -8.98 -2.20 5.93
C ASP A 47 -9.36 -2.78 7.29
#